data_AF-D8WJD6-F1
#
_entry.id   AF-D8WJD6-F1
#
_cell.length_a   1.000
_cell.length_b   1.000
_cell.length_c   1.000
_cell.angle_alpha   90.00
_cell.angle_beta   90.00
_cell.angle_gamma   90.00
#
_symmetry.space_group_name_H-M   'P 1'
#
loop_
_entity.id
_entity.type
_entity.pdbx_description
1 polymer ?
#
loop_
_entity_poly.entity_id
_entity_poly.type
_entity_poly.pdbx_seq_one_letter_code
_entity_poly.pdbx_strand_id
1 'polypeptide(L)'
;MFLNFFIVFLFSLFISFGMYLMVFFFSYKDFFYGKVSSYEGGFDVVKKPHWGFSWVFFSIVVMFMVLELKVIIFIIWVQPDFFIVFCLFFLFFFLYYCWFVYGMVLWKVGLIF
;
A
#
# COMPACT_ATOMS: atom_id res chain seq x y z
N MET A 1 -23.95 19.67 -0.50
CA MET A 1 -22.94 18.94 -1.30
C MET A 1 -22.26 17.82 -0.50
N PHE A 2 -21.78 18.09 0.72
CA PHE A 2 -21.18 17.07 1.62
C PHE A 2 -22.08 15.83 1.85
N LEU A 3 -23.38 16.05 2.08
CA LEU A 3 -24.37 14.97 2.26
C LEU A 3 -24.47 14.03 1.04
N ASN A 4 -24.33 14.56 -0.19
CA ASN A 4 -24.36 13.73 -1.40
C ASN A 4 -23.11 12.85 -1.52
N PHE A 5 -21.93 13.38 -1.18
CA PHE A 5 -20.70 12.57 -1.17
C PHE A 5 -20.75 11.46 -0.14
N PHE A 6 -21.30 11.74 1.05
CA PHE A 6 -21.47 10.73 2.09
C PHE A 6 -22.42 9.61 1.65
N ILE A 7 -23.54 9.95 0.99
CA ILE A 7 -24.48 8.96 0.45
C ILE A 7 -23.83 8.11 -0.64
N VAL A 8 -23.07 8.73 -1.56
CA VAL A 8 -22.35 7.99 -2.62
C VAL A 8 -21.31 7.03 -2.04
N PHE A 9 -20.57 7.46 -1.00
CA PHE A 9 -19.60 6.61 -0.31
C PHE A 9 -20.26 5.41 0.40
N LEU A 10 -21.37 5.62 1.10
CA LEU A 10 -22.09 4.51 1.72
C LEU A 10 -22.64 3.55 0.67
N PHE A 11 -23.21 4.08 -0.42
CA PHE A 11 -23.75 3.26 -1.49
C PHE A 11 -22.68 2.39 -2.17
N SER A 12 -21.49 2.93 -2.44
CA SER A 12 -20.39 2.15 -3.03
C SER A 12 -19.90 1.03 -2.09
N LEU A 13 -19.81 1.32 -0.78
CA LEU A 13 -19.44 0.32 0.23
C LEU A 13 -20.47 -0.81 0.30
N PHE A 14 -21.76 -0.48 0.35
CA PHE A 14 -22.84 -1.46 0.43
C PHE A 14 -22.90 -2.36 -0.81
N ILE A 15 -22.62 -1.84 -2.00
CA ILE A 15 -22.58 -2.66 -3.23
C ILE A 15 -21.46 -3.70 -3.15
N SER A 16 -20.23 -3.30 -2.82
CA SER A 16 -19.10 -4.23 -2.74
C SER A 16 -19.33 -5.31 -1.67
N PHE A 17 -19.86 -4.90 -0.51
CA PHE A 17 -20.21 -5.83 0.55
C PHE A 17 -21.34 -6.79 0.14
N GLY A 18 -22.39 -6.26 -0.50
CA GLY A 18 -23.51 -7.05 -1.01
C GLY A 18 -23.09 -8.09 -2.05
N MET A 19 -22.22 -7.71 -2.99
CA MET A 19 -21.67 -8.65 -3.98
C MET A 19 -20.89 -9.79 -3.31
N TYR A 20 -20.04 -9.48 -2.33
CA TYR A 20 -19.29 -10.49 -1.59
C TYR A 20 -20.22 -11.46 -0.82
N LEU A 21 -21.24 -10.93 -0.16
CA LEU A 21 -22.24 -11.75 0.53
C LEU A 21 -23.03 -12.64 -0.42
N MET A 22 -23.47 -12.12 -1.56
CA MET A 22 -24.16 -12.93 -2.57
C MET A 22 -23.29 -14.09 -3.04
N VAL A 23 -22.00 -13.87 -3.32
CA VAL A 23 -21.09 -14.95 -3.68
C VAL A 23 -20.97 -15.98 -2.55
N PHE A 24 -20.98 -15.56 -1.29
CA PHE A 24 -20.96 -16.49 -0.15
C PHE A 24 -22.22 -17.36 -0.07
N PHE A 25 -23.41 -16.78 -0.28
CA PHE A 25 -24.68 -17.51 -0.19
C PHE A 25 -25.02 -18.36 -1.43
N PHE A 26 -24.65 -17.90 -2.63
CA PHE A 26 -24.91 -18.63 -3.89
C PHE A 26 -23.83 -19.66 -4.23
N SER A 27 -22.66 -19.61 -3.59
CA SER A 27 -21.62 -20.60 -3.84
C SER A 27 -21.97 -21.93 -3.15
N TYR A 28 -22.29 -22.94 -3.96
CA TYR A 28 -22.35 -24.33 -3.53
C TYR A 28 -20.94 -24.83 -3.22
N LYS A 29 -20.44 -24.54 -2.00
CA LYS A 29 -19.17 -25.06 -1.52
C LYS A 29 -19.38 -26.48 -1.00
N ASP A 30 -19.05 -27.48 -1.81
CA ASP A 30 -18.81 -28.81 -1.28
C ASP A 30 -17.51 -28.79 -0.47
N PHE A 31 -17.64 -28.94 0.85
CA PHE A 31 -16.52 -28.94 1.79
C PHE A 31 -15.75 -30.28 1.72
N PHE A 32 -15.06 -30.52 0.60
CA PHE A 32 -14.09 -31.60 0.52
C PHE A 32 -12.77 -31.14 1.17
N TYR A 33 -12.31 -31.86 2.20
CA TYR A 33 -11.09 -31.55 2.96
C TYR A 33 -9.85 -31.32 2.06
N GLY A 34 -9.75 -31.98 0.91
CA GLY A 34 -8.66 -31.80 -0.06
C GLY A 34 -8.70 -30.51 -0.88
N LYS A 35 -9.79 -29.75 -0.88
CA LYS A 35 -9.89 -28.41 -1.53
C LYS A 35 -9.58 -27.25 -0.58
N VAL A 36 -9.54 -27.51 0.73
CA VAL A 36 -9.27 -26.51 1.77
C VAL A 36 -7.78 -26.51 2.16
N SER A 37 -6.99 -27.44 1.64
CA SER A 37 -5.54 -27.46 1.83
C SER A 37 -4.88 -26.28 1.12
N SER A 38 -3.83 -25.74 1.77
CA SER A 38 -3.02 -24.66 1.25
C SER A 38 -2.50 -25.01 -0.15
N TYR A 39 -2.70 -24.08 -1.09
CA TYR A 39 -2.56 -24.32 -2.52
C TYR A 39 -1.07 -24.43 -2.96
N GLU A 40 -0.48 -25.60 -2.79
CA GLU A 40 0.79 -26.01 -3.42
C GLU A 40 0.57 -27.27 -4.27
N GLY A 41 -0.45 -27.25 -5.14
CA GLY A 41 -0.65 -28.30 -6.14
C GLY A 41 -0.81 -29.73 -5.58
N GLY A 42 -1.39 -29.87 -4.38
CA GLY A 42 -1.59 -31.17 -3.73
C GLY A 42 -0.45 -31.67 -2.84
N PHE A 43 0.61 -30.87 -2.67
CA PHE A 43 1.64 -31.12 -1.66
C PHE A 43 1.36 -30.30 -0.40
N ASP A 44 1.50 -30.94 0.77
CA ASP A 44 1.52 -30.23 2.05
C ASP A 44 2.69 -29.25 2.05
N VAL A 45 2.42 -28.01 2.46
CA VAL A 45 3.41 -26.93 2.48
C VAL A 45 4.55 -27.31 3.42
N VAL A 46 5.64 -27.83 2.84
CA VAL A 46 6.80 -28.35 3.58
C VAL A 46 7.44 -27.25 4.44
N LYS A 47 7.22 -26.00 4.07
CA LYS A 47 7.60 -24.83 4.85
C LYS A 47 6.35 -24.19 5.44
N LYS A 48 6.26 -24.14 6.78
CA LYS A 48 5.37 -23.19 7.47
C LYS A 48 5.42 -21.85 6.73
N PRO A 49 4.29 -21.10 6.61
CA PRO A 49 4.29 -19.81 5.94
C PRO A 49 5.52 -19.05 6.40
N HIS A 50 6.32 -18.58 5.47
CA HIS A 50 7.62 -17.99 5.79
C HIS A 50 7.34 -16.60 6.37
N TRP A 51 7.31 -16.47 7.70
CA TRP A 51 7.18 -15.17 8.40
C TRP A 51 8.52 -14.41 8.40
N GLY A 52 9.28 -14.55 7.32
CA GLY A 52 10.52 -13.82 7.12
C GLY A 52 10.19 -12.35 6.89
N PHE A 53 10.28 -11.54 7.93
CA PHE A 53 10.19 -10.10 7.80
C PHE A 53 11.41 -9.59 7.05
N SER A 54 11.21 -9.13 5.82
CA SER A 54 12.28 -8.53 5.04
C SER A 54 12.47 -7.08 5.49
N TRP A 55 13.64 -6.80 6.04
CA TRP A 55 14.09 -5.45 6.40
C TRP A 55 14.05 -4.48 5.22
N VAL A 56 14.14 -5.00 4.00
CA VAL A 56 14.12 -4.22 2.76
C VAL A 56 12.72 -3.72 2.48
N PHE A 57 11.71 -4.59 2.55
CA PHE A 57 10.32 -4.18 2.44
C PHE A 57 9.93 -3.20 3.56
N PHE A 58 10.43 -3.42 4.78
CA PHE A 58 10.22 -2.47 5.87
C PHE A 58 10.82 -1.09 5.58
N SER A 59 12.07 -1.03 5.09
CA SER A 59 12.70 0.25 4.75
C SER A 59 11.97 1.00 3.65
N ILE A 60 11.41 0.28 2.67
CA ILE A 60 10.62 0.88 1.58
C ILE A 60 9.34 1.50 2.16
N VAL A 61 8.64 0.78 3.05
CA VAL A 61 7.40 1.27 3.68
C VAL A 61 7.66 2.49 4.57
N VAL A 62 8.72 2.47 5.39
CA VAL A 62 9.08 3.62 6.23
C VAL A 62 9.42 4.85 5.38
N MET A 63 10.16 4.66 4.29
CA MET A 63 10.48 5.76 3.37
C MET A 63 9.24 6.31 2.67
N PHE A 64 8.30 5.45 2.28
CA PHE A 64 7.03 5.86 1.70
C PHE A 64 6.23 6.74 2.67
N MET A 65 6.10 6.33 3.94
CA MET A 65 5.42 7.13 4.97
C MET A 65 6.05 8.52 5.16
N VAL A 66 7.38 8.61 5.15
CA VAL A 66 8.09 9.90 5.26
C VAL A 66 7.83 10.79 4.05
N LEU A 67 7.72 10.20 2.85
CA LEU A 67 7.43 10.95 1.63
C LEU A 67 5.98 11.47 1.62
N GLU A 68 5.00 10.65 2.03
CA GLU A 68 3.59 11.07 2.12
C GLU A 68 3.39 12.24 3.09
N LEU A 69 4.00 12.20 4.27
CA LEU A 69 3.94 13.30 5.25
C LEU A 69 4.44 14.62 4.66
N LYS A 70 5.48 14.57 3.81
CA LYS A 70 6.03 15.77 3.17
C LYS A 70 5.10 16.32 2.10
N VAL A 71 4.42 15.46 1.34
CA VAL A 71 3.41 15.89 0.36
C VAL A 71 2.26 16.60 1.06
N ILE A 72 1.82 16.11 2.22
CA ILE A 72 0.77 16.76 3.02
C ILE A 72 1.23 18.15 3.49
N ILE A 73 2.45 18.26 4.04
CA ILE A 73 3.02 19.55 4.46
C ILE A 73 3.13 20.51 3.26
N PHE A 74 3.54 20.00 2.09
CA PHE A 74 3.62 20.78 0.85
C PHE A 74 2.27 21.35 0.43
N ILE A 75 1.20 20.54 0.47
CA ILE A 75 -0.16 20.98 0.10
C ILE A 75 -0.65 22.08 1.05
N ILE A 76 -0.41 21.93 2.35
CA ILE A 76 -0.82 22.93 3.35
C ILE A 76 -0.04 24.26 3.14
N TRP A 77 1.25 24.17 2.87
CA TRP A 77 2.13 25.33 2.73
C TRP A 77 2.10 25.98 1.34
N VAL A 78 1.34 25.44 0.38
CA VAL A 78 1.20 26.05 -0.95
C VAL A 78 0.25 27.26 -0.96
N GLN A 79 -0.62 27.35 0.05
CA GLN A 79 -1.70 28.33 0.13
C GLN A 79 -1.28 29.78 0.50
N PRO A 80 -0.25 30.03 1.33
CA PRO A 80 0.06 31.38 1.80
C PRO A 80 0.90 32.21 0.82
N ASP A 81 1.99 31.68 0.23
CA ASP A 81 2.96 32.50 -0.53
C ASP A 81 3.75 31.73 -1.61
N PHE A 82 3.89 32.32 -2.80
CA PHE A 82 4.68 31.75 -3.92
C PHE A 82 6.17 31.56 -3.61
N PHE A 83 6.76 32.38 -2.73
CA PHE A 83 8.16 32.22 -2.32
C PHE A 83 8.38 30.95 -1.50
N ILE A 84 7.42 30.62 -0.64
CA ILE A 84 7.42 29.40 0.16
C ILE A 84 7.26 28.17 -0.73
N VAL A 85 6.43 28.25 -1.77
CA VAL A 85 6.27 27.19 -2.78
C VAL A 85 7.60 26.88 -3.47
N PHE A 86 8.35 27.90 -3.87
CA PHE A 86 9.66 27.73 -4.51
C PHE A 86 10.66 27.06 -3.58
N CYS A 87 10.80 27.53 -2.33
CA CYS A 87 11.68 26.89 -1.35
C CYS A 87 11.32 25.42 -1.08
N LEU A 88 10.03 25.10 -0.97
CA LEU A 88 9.58 23.73 -0.75
C LEU A 88 9.77 22.83 -1.98
N PHE A 89 9.69 23.39 -3.19
CA PHE A 89 10.00 22.66 -4.42
C PHE A 89 11.46 22.20 -4.47
N PHE A 90 12.42 23.07 -4.09
CA PHE A 90 13.82 22.65 -3.97
C PHE A 90 14.03 21.58 -2.90
N LEU A 91 13.31 21.69 -1.78
CA LEU A 91 13.36 20.71 -0.71
C LEU A 91 12.84 19.34 -1.18
N PHE A 92 11.77 19.32 -2.00
CA PHE A 92 11.25 18.11 -2.62
C PHE A 92 12.29 17.44 -3.55
N PHE A 93 12.92 18.20 -4.44
CA PHE A 93 13.95 17.66 -5.35
C PHE A 93 15.20 17.17 -4.60
N PHE A 94 15.63 17.90 -3.57
CA PHE A 94 16.77 17.50 -2.74
C PHE A 94 16.51 16.15 -2.06
N LEU A 95 15.32 15.96 -1.51
CA LEU A 95 14.95 14.71 -0.85
C LEU A 95 14.73 13.57 -1.83
N TYR A 96 14.18 13.84 -3.01
CA TYR A 96 14.08 12.86 -4.10
C TYR A 96 15.47 12.40 -4.55
N TYR A 97 16.43 13.33 -4.65
CA TYR A 97 17.81 13.00 -4.92
C TYR A 97 18.43 12.12 -3.82
N CYS A 98 18.23 12.47 -2.54
CA CYS A 98 18.65 11.62 -1.42
C CYS A 98 18.01 10.22 -1.48
N TRP A 99 16.74 10.12 -1.87
CA TRP A 99 16.06 8.84 -2.06
C TRP A 99 16.66 8.03 -3.20
N PHE A 100 16.94 8.65 -4.34
CA PHE A 100 17.56 7.99 -5.49
C PHE A 100 18.95 7.43 -5.13
N VAL A 101 19.75 8.21 -4.38
CA VAL A 101 21.05 7.76 -3.88
C VAL A 101 20.90 6.61 -2.89
N TYR A 102 19.94 6.68 -1.96
CA TYR A 102 19.66 5.60 -1.02
C TYR A 102 19.19 4.31 -1.71
N GLY A 103 18.33 4.43 -2.73
CA GLY A 103 17.91 3.31 -3.57
C GLY A 103 19.08 2.65 -4.29
N MET A 104 20.03 3.44 -4.81
CA MET A 104 21.26 2.89 -5.40
C MET A 104 22.14 2.15 -4.37
N VAL A 105 22.21 2.63 -3.13
CA VAL A 105 22.98 1.95 -2.06
C VAL A 105 22.35 0.59 -1.73
N LEU A 106 21.03 0.53 -1.58
CA LEU A 106 20.33 -0.73 -1.34
C LEU A 106 20.52 -1.74 -2.48
N TRP A 107 20.57 -1.25 -3.73
CA TRP A 107 20.82 -2.10 -4.90
C TRP A 107 22.25 -2.64 -4.92
N LYS A 108 23.26 -1.81 -4.61
CA LYS A 108 24.67 -2.21 -4.56
C LYS A 108 25.00 -3.20 -3.44
N VAL A 109 24.28 -3.14 -2.31
CA VAL A 109 24.47 -4.05 -1.17
C VAL A 109 23.80 -5.41 -1.41
N GLY A 110 23.11 -5.61 -2.54
CA GLY A 110 22.50 -6.89 -2.91
C GLY A 110 21.28 -7.26 -2.05
N LEU A 111 20.72 -6.30 -1.32
CA LEU A 111 19.53 -6.47 -0.48
C LEU A 111 18.22 -6.50 -1.30
N ILE A 112 18.25 -5.99 -2.54
CA ILE A 112 17.12 -6.06 -3.47
C ILE A 112 17.37 -7.24 -4.41
N PHE A 113 17.20 -8.46 -3.89
CA PHE A 113 16.94 -9.69 -4.64
C PHE A 113 15.95 -10.55 -3.86
#